data_AF-J9VWZ4-F1
#
_entry.id   AF-J9VWZ4-F1
#
_cell.length_a   1.000
_cell.length_b   1.000
_cell.length_c   1.000
_cell.angle_alpha   90.00
_cell.angle_beta   90.00
_cell.angle_gamma   90.00
#
_symmetry.space_group_name_H-M   'P 1'
#
loop_
_entity.id
_entity.type
_entity.pdbx_description
1 polymer ?
#
loop_
_entity_poly.entity_id
_entity_poly.type
_entity_poly.pdbx_seq_one_letter_code
_entity_poly.pdbx_strand_id
1 'polypeptide(L)'
;MATAHIQSYHADPARYAAVDNLLHRKGPWTDERFQGGTDTAKFLRTKAKVLVIGAGGLGCEILQNLALSGFNDIHVIDMDTIDISNLNRQFLFRESDVGKPKALVAAEFVMKRVPGCTVTPYHGKIQDHPTSFYSTFDVIVAGLDSISARRWINATLVQMAQEDEENIKPLIDGGTEGFKGQARVILPTITSCYECSIDMLTPPTAFPICTIANTPRLPEHCIEWASVLEWPKVFRDKKLDTDDPEHIEWLYKQAAARAGQFNIEGVTWSLTQGVVKNIIPAIASTNAIIAASCCNEAFKIATASAPYLNNYMMYVGNESVYTYTFEHEQRPDCPVCGGESLVAEVKRDWTLQQLIESLSQRQDLQVSRPSLSFSSGKALFWPSPPDVYEATKANLELPLSDLVQDNDAIVLVDPALPVSASVTVKFV
;
A
#
# COMPACT_ATOMS: atom_id res chain seq x y z
N MET A 1 -0.28 -20.24 -38.10
CA MET A 1 -0.44 -18.77 -38.27
C MET A 1 0.11 -17.98 -37.08
N ALA A 2 -0.26 -18.28 -35.83
CA ALA A 2 0.23 -17.55 -34.65
C ALA A 2 1.78 -17.55 -34.51
N THR A 3 2.43 -18.68 -34.76
CA THR A 3 3.90 -18.82 -34.72
C THR A 3 4.62 -17.95 -35.75
N ALA A 4 4.04 -17.79 -36.95
CA ALA A 4 4.61 -16.95 -38.01
C ALA A 4 4.47 -15.45 -37.69
N HIS A 5 3.36 -15.03 -37.08
CA HIS A 5 3.18 -13.66 -36.60
C HIS A 5 4.14 -13.32 -35.45
N ILE A 6 4.37 -14.25 -34.51
CA ILE A 6 5.34 -14.06 -33.42
C ILE A 6 6.76 -13.94 -33.98
N GLN A 7 7.15 -14.82 -34.91
CA GLN A 7 8.46 -14.73 -35.57
C GLN A 7 8.63 -13.41 -36.32
N SER A 8 7.61 -12.96 -37.05
CA SER A 8 7.61 -11.65 -37.72
C SER A 8 7.71 -10.49 -36.73
N TYR A 9 7.05 -10.57 -35.58
CA TYR A 9 7.10 -9.54 -34.54
C TYR A 9 8.47 -9.46 -33.85
N HIS A 10 9.12 -10.60 -33.61
CA HIS A 10 10.49 -10.63 -33.10
C HIS A 10 11.53 -10.16 -34.13
N ALA A 11 11.28 -10.44 -35.41
CA ALA A 11 12.16 -10.05 -36.50
C ALA A 11 11.99 -8.58 -36.92
N ASP A 12 10.93 -7.89 -36.47
CA ASP A 12 10.70 -6.49 -36.80
C ASP A 12 11.73 -5.58 -36.08
N PRO A 13 12.70 -5.00 -36.80
CA PRO A 13 13.70 -4.13 -36.20
C PRO A 13 13.10 -2.82 -35.68
N ALA A 14 11.89 -2.44 -36.11
CA ALA A 14 11.20 -1.24 -35.66
C ALA A 14 10.44 -1.45 -34.33
N ARG A 15 10.32 -2.69 -33.85
CA ARG A 15 9.56 -3.06 -32.64
C ARG A 15 9.90 -2.17 -31.43
N TYR A 16 11.19 -1.89 -31.24
CA TYR A 16 11.68 -1.10 -30.12
C TYR A 16 12.12 0.32 -30.51
N ALA A 17 11.85 0.76 -31.74
CA ALA A 17 12.41 2.02 -32.27
C ALA A 17 12.12 3.23 -31.37
N ALA A 18 10.91 3.31 -30.78
CA ALA A 18 10.54 4.39 -29.86
C ALA A 18 11.41 4.41 -28.59
N VAL A 19 11.65 3.24 -27.99
CA VAL A 19 12.46 3.06 -26.78
C VAL A 19 13.94 3.23 -27.10
N ASP A 20 14.42 2.62 -28.18
CA ASP A 20 15.83 2.65 -28.59
C ASP A 20 16.31 4.07 -28.90
N ASN A 21 15.44 4.96 -29.37
CA ASN A 21 15.78 6.37 -29.55
C ASN A 21 16.17 7.06 -28.24
N LEU A 22 15.57 6.66 -27.11
CA LEU A 22 15.90 7.18 -25.78
C LEU A 22 17.15 6.52 -25.20
N LEU A 23 17.42 5.27 -25.55
CA LEU A 23 18.55 4.51 -25.02
C LEU A 23 19.85 4.72 -25.80
N HIS A 24 19.78 5.04 -27.10
CA HIS A 24 20.98 5.18 -27.92
C HIS A 24 21.61 6.59 -27.89
N ARG A 25 20.84 7.62 -27.55
CA ARG A 25 21.26 9.01 -27.73
C ARG A 25 21.35 9.72 -26.39
N LYS A 26 22.53 10.24 -26.07
CA LYS A 26 22.69 11.18 -24.96
C LYS A 26 22.02 12.52 -25.32
N GLY A 27 21.39 13.15 -24.35
CA GLY A 27 20.69 14.42 -24.49
C GLY A 27 21.04 15.38 -23.35
N PRO A 28 20.60 16.64 -23.41
CA PRO A 28 20.93 17.65 -22.39
C PRO A 28 20.33 17.34 -21.00
N TRP A 29 19.32 16.47 -20.93
CA TRP A 29 18.58 16.13 -19.72
C TRP A 29 18.77 14.66 -19.29
N THR A 30 19.73 13.94 -19.88
CA THR A 30 20.06 12.58 -19.43
C THR A 30 20.76 12.64 -18.09
N ASP A 31 20.57 11.61 -17.26
CA ASP A 31 21.33 11.46 -16.03
C ASP A 31 22.85 11.42 -16.31
N GLU A 32 23.66 11.89 -15.38
CA GLU A 32 25.12 11.91 -15.54
C GLU A 32 25.69 10.49 -15.73
N ARG A 33 25.06 9.50 -15.10
CA ARG A 33 25.41 8.07 -15.19
C ARG A 33 25.04 7.45 -16.55
N PHE A 34 24.27 8.16 -17.38
CA PHE A 34 23.85 7.64 -18.68
C PHE A 34 25.03 7.52 -19.65
N GLN A 35 25.35 6.28 -20.00
CA GLN A 35 26.34 5.95 -21.03
C GLN A 35 25.69 5.90 -22.41
N GLY A 36 24.43 5.45 -22.48
CA GLY A 36 23.69 5.24 -23.71
C GLY A 36 24.26 4.13 -24.59
N GLY A 37 23.60 3.90 -25.73
CA GLY A 37 23.98 2.91 -26.72
C GLY A 37 23.29 1.56 -26.54
N THR A 38 23.72 0.58 -27.34
CA THR A 38 23.07 -0.73 -27.42
C THR A 38 23.18 -1.54 -26.13
N ASP A 39 24.18 -1.25 -25.30
CA ASP A 39 24.41 -1.96 -24.04
C ASP A 39 23.33 -1.64 -23.00
N THR A 40 22.87 -0.38 -22.92
CA THR A 40 21.74 -0.01 -22.05
C THR A 40 20.47 -0.75 -22.46
N ALA A 41 20.18 -0.80 -23.76
CA ALA A 41 19.04 -1.54 -24.30
C ALA A 41 19.15 -3.04 -24.03
N LYS A 42 20.36 -3.60 -24.16
CA LYS A 42 20.65 -5.00 -23.86
C LYS A 42 20.47 -5.31 -22.37
N PHE A 43 20.95 -4.44 -21.48
CA PHE A 43 20.75 -4.58 -20.04
C PHE A 43 19.26 -4.62 -19.70
N LEU A 44 18.50 -3.62 -20.13
CA LEU A 44 17.05 -3.53 -19.90
C LEU A 44 16.30 -4.80 -20.31
N ARG A 45 16.70 -5.40 -21.44
CA ARG A 45 16.01 -6.54 -22.05
C ARG A 45 16.47 -7.91 -21.57
N THR A 46 17.65 -8.01 -20.97
CA THR A 46 18.28 -9.33 -20.70
C THR A 46 18.78 -9.49 -19.27
N LYS A 47 18.85 -8.41 -18.49
CA LYS A 47 19.39 -8.39 -17.13
C LYS A 47 18.45 -7.72 -16.14
N ALA A 48 17.77 -6.65 -16.52
CA ALA A 48 16.87 -5.93 -15.63
C ALA A 48 15.69 -6.80 -15.19
N LYS A 49 15.54 -7.00 -13.88
CA LYS A 49 14.48 -7.75 -13.24
C LYS A 49 13.57 -6.81 -12.44
N VAL A 50 12.28 -6.83 -12.77
CA VAL A 50 11.29 -5.99 -12.10
C VAL A 50 10.25 -6.84 -11.39
N LEU A 51 10.00 -6.54 -10.12
CA LEU A 51 8.88 -7.11 -9.39
C LEU A 51 7.70 -6.14 -9.40
N VAL A 52 6.54 -6.61 -9.82
CA VAL A 52 5.26 -5.92 -9.70
C VAL A 52 4.46 -6.53 -8.54
N ILE A 53 4.05 -5.69 -7.59
CA ILE A 53 3.24 -6.12 -6.46
C ILE A 53 1.81 -5.63 -6.67
N GLY A 54 0.88 -6.58 -6.82
CA GLY A 54 -0.51 -6.34 -7.18
C GLY A 54 -0.73 -6.46 -8.69
N ALA A 55 -1.78 -7.18 -9.06
CA ALA A 55 -2.31 -7.37 -10.41
C ALA A 55 -3.73 -6.79 -10.57
N GLY A 56 -4.22 -6.04 -9.58
CA GLY A 56 -5.43 -5.22 -9.67
C GLY A 56 -5.28 -4.03 -10.61
N GLY A 57 -6.29 -3.16 -10.74
CA GLY A 57 -6.38 -2.10 -11.77
C GLY A 57 -5.07 -1.39 -12.13
N LEU A 58 -4.33 -0.92 -11.13
CA LEU A 58 -3.02 -0.29 -11.32
C LEU A 58 -1.93 -1.28 -11.78
N GLY A 59 -1.87 -2.48 -11.18
CA GLY A 59 -0.97 -3.56 -11.57
C GLY A 59 -1.15 -4.05 -13.01
N CYS A 60 -2.40 -4.13 -13.50
CA CYS A 60 -2.70 -4.45 -14.90
C CYS A 60 -2.02 -3.46 -15.88
N GLU A 61 -2.16 -2.17 -15.60
CA GLU A 61 -1.53 -1.10 -16.38
C GLU A 61 0.00 -1.15 -16.26
N ILE A 62 0.54 -1.36 -15.04
CA ILE A 62 1.98 -1.47 -14.81
C ILE A 62 2.60 -2.60 -15.64
N LEU A 63 2.00 -3.80 -15.62
CA LEU A 63 2.50 -4.96 -16.36
C LEU A 63 2.54 -4.68 -17.86
N GLN A 64 1.47 -4.11 -18.41
CA GLN A 64 1.43 -3.73 -19.83
C GLN A 64 2.54 -2.71 -20.14
N ASN A 65 2.65 -1.64 -19.35
CA ASN A 65 3.55 -0.54 -19.60
C ASN A 65 5.02 -0.97 -19.52
N LEU A 66 5.39 -1.78 -18.52
CA LEU A 66 6.75 -2.33 -18.40
C LEU A 66 7.09 -3.23 -19.59
N ALA A 67 6.20 -4.15 -19.96
CA ALA A 67 6.41 -5.08 -21.07
C ALA A 67 6.60 -4.33 -22.41
N LEU A 68 5.80 -3.29 -22.65
CA LEU A 68 5.91 -2.45 -23.86
C LEU A 68 7.10 -1.47 -23.82
N SER A 69 7.65 -1.17 -22.64
CA SER A 69 8.84 -0.34 -22.47
C SER A 69 10.16 -1.10 -22.65
N GLY A 70 10.10 -2.43 -22.85
CA GLY A 70 11.26 -3.26 -23.14
C GLY A 70 11.79 -4.07 -21.97
N PHE A 71 11.10 -4.07 -20.82
CA PHE A 71 11.38 -5.03 -19.75
C PHE A 71 10.90 -6.42 -20.15
N ASN A 72 11.79 -7.40 -20.12
CA ASN A 72 11.48 -8.77 -20.51
C ASN A 72 11.45 -9.76 -19.34
N ASP A 73 12.02 -9.42 -18.18
CA ASP A 73 12.02 -10.28 -16.98
C ASP A 73 11.21 -9.59 -15.88
N ILE A 74 9.91 -9.87 -15.87
CA ILE A 74 8.94 -9.27 -14.96
C ILE A 74 8.39 -10.36 -14.04
N HIS A 75 8.27 -10.07 -12.77
CA HIS A 75 7.64 -10.94 -11.79
C HIS A 75 6.39 -10.25 -11.26
N VAL A 76 5.33 -11.00 -10.95
CA VAL A 76 4.09 -10.44 -10.40
C VAL A 76 3.59 -11.24 -9.22
N ILE A 77 3.30 -10.57 -8.10
CA ILE A 77 2.67 -11.17 -6.91
C ILE A 77 1.26 -10.60 -6.76
N ASP A 78 0.26 -11.46 -6.61
CA ASP A 78 -1.10 -11.07 -6.22
C ASP A 78 -1.81 -12.24 -5.50
N MET A 79 -2.44 -11.95 -4.36
CA MET A 79 -3.12 -12.96 -3.55
C MET A 79 -4.59 -13.17 -3.92
N ASP A 80 -5.16 -12.30 -4.75
CA ASP A 80 -6.58 -12.31 -5.04
C ASP A 80 -6.94 -13.20 -6.23
N THR A 81 -8.21 -13.56 -6.28
CA THR A 81 -8.89 -14.11 -7.44
C THR A 81 -9.68 -13.05 -8.19
N ILE A 82 -9.95 -13.29 -9.47
CA ILE A 82 -10.70 -12.37 -10.33
C ILE A 82 -12.18 -12.39 -9.95
N ASP A 83 -12.74 -11.20 -9.73
CA ASP A 83 -14.18 -10.98 -9.49
C ASP A 83 -14.84 -10.22 -10.66
N ILE A 84 -16.15 -10.39 -10.84
CA ILE A 84 -16.91 -9.69 -11.90
C ILE A 84 -16.75 -8.16 -11.79
N SER A 85 -16.73 -7.62 -10.57
CA SER A 85 -16.56 -6.19 -10.30
C SER A 85 -15.20 -5.64 -10.75
N ASN A 86 -14.23 -6.51 -11.07
CA ASN A 86 -12.91 -6.13 -11.53
C ASN A 86 -12.89 -5.77 -13.02
N LEU A 87 -13.81 -6.34 -13.82
CA LEU A 87 -13.77 -6.30 -15.28
C LEU A 87 -13.99 -4.90 -15.88
N ASN A 88 -14.52 -3.95 -15.10
CA ASN A 88 -14.71 -2.56 -15.54
C ASN A 88 -13.40 -1.78 -15.72
N ARG A 89 -12.30 -2.24 -15.11
CA ARG A 89 -11.01 -1.52 -15.07
C ARG A 89 -9.77 -2.41 -15.17
N GLN A 90 -9.90 -3.72 -14.96
CA GLN A 90 -8.79 -4.67 -14.98
C GLN A 90 -8.79 -5.42 -16.32
N PHE A 91 -8.35 -4.71 -17.37
CA PHE A 91 -8.51 -5.12 -18.78
C PHE A 91 -7.68 -6.35 -19.19
N LEU A 92 -6.83 -6.89 -18.32
CA LEU A 92 -6.15 -8.17 -18.54
C LEU A 92 -7.09 -9.37 -18.32
N PHE A 93 -8.22 -9.18 -17.64
CA PHE A 93 -9.14 -10.25 -17.27
C PHE A 93 -10.38 -10.28 -18.17
N ARG A 94 -10.97 -11.46 -18.35
CA ARG A 94 -12.24 -11.67 -19.06
C ARG A 94 -13.25 -12.33 -18.14
N GLU A 95 -14.52 -12.32 -18.55
CA GLU A 95 -15.60 -13.01 -17.84
C GLU A 95 -15.30 -14.51 -17.64
N SER A 96 -14.64 -15.15 -18.61
CA SER A 96 -14.18 -16.55 -18.52
C SER A 96 -13.08 -16.80 -17.49
N ASP A 97 -12.52 -15.75 -16.89
CA ASP A 97 -11.42 -15.83 -15.93
C ASP A 97 -11.88 -15.61 -14.49
N VAL A 98 -13.16 -15.28 -14.27
CA VAL A 98 -13.73 -15.12 -12.93
C VAL A 98 -13.47 -16.36 -12.08
N GLY A 99 -13.00 -16.14 -10.86
CA GLY A 99 -12.59 -17.17 -9.90
C GLY A 99 -11.15 -17.68 -10.06
N LYS A 100 -10.43 -17.34 -11.14
CA LYS A 100 -9.02 -17.69 -11.30
C LYS A 100 -8.10 -16.70 -10.56
N PRO A 101 -6.88 -17.10 -10.17
CA PRO A 101 -5.90 -16.19 -9.58
C PRO A 101 -5.49 -15.04 -10.52
N LYS A 102 -5.49 -13.80 -10.02
CA LYS A 102 -5.16 -12.62 -10.83
C LYS A 102 -3.74 -12.68 -11.40
N ALA A 103 -2.74 -13.00 -10.56
CA ALA A 103 -1.34 -13.06 -10.97
C ALA A 103 -1.12 -13.98 -12.18
N LEU A 104 -1.71 -15.18 -12.16
CA LEU A 104 -1.53 -16.18 -13.22
C LEU A 104 -2.16 -15.72 -14.53
N VAL A 105 -3.40 -15.24 -14.49
CA VAL A 105 -4.11 -14.80 -15.70
C VAL A 105 -3.48 -13.54 -16.28
N ALA A 106 -3.04 -12.60 -15.42
CA ALA A 106 -2.36 -11.38 -15.86
C ALA A 106 -1.05 -11.71 -16.59
N ALA A 107 -0.23 -12.60 -16.02
CA ALA A 107 1.01 -13.05 -16.64
C ALA A 107 0.76 -13.75 -17.98
N GLU A 108 -0.19 -14.68 -18.04
CA GLU A 108 -0.54 -15.37 -19.29
C GLU A 108 -0.99 -14.39 -20.38
N PHE A 109 -1.86 -13.43 -20.02
CA PHE A 109 -2.37 -12.44 -20.96
C PHE A 109 -1.23 -11.59 -21.54
N VAL A 110 -0.36 -11.07 -20.69
CA VAL A 110 0.75 -10.20 -21.10
C VAL A 110 1.75 -10.96 -21.98
N MET A 111 2.17 -12.16 -21.58
CA MET A 111 3.09 -12.98 -22.38
C MET A 111 2.50 -13.35 -23.75
N LYS A 112 1.19 -13.61 -23.81
CA LYS A 112 0.49 -13.85 -25.08
C LYS A 112 0.40 -12.60 -25.95
N ARG A 113 0.22 -11.42 -25.34
CA ARG A 113 0.04 -10.14 -26.05
C ARG A 113 1.35 -9.49 -26.47
N VAL A 114 2.42 -9.66 -25.70
CA VAL A 114 3.74 -9.06 -25.90
C VAL A 114 4.79 -10.18 -26.03
N PRO A 115 4.93 -10.80 -27.23
CA PRO A 115 5.85 -11.92 -27.41
C PRO A 115 7.30 -11.53 -27.08
N GLY A 116 8.00 -12.31 -26.25
CA GLY A 116 9.38 -12.03 -25.82
C GLY A 116 9.51 -11.42 -24.43
N CYS A 117 8.40 -10.97 -23.85
CA CYS A 117 8.32 -10.69 -22.43
C CYS A 117 8.05 -12.00 -21.67
N THR A 118 8.75 -12.22 -20.56
CA THR A 118 8.51 -13.29 -19.60
C THR A 118 7.94 -12.65 -18.35
N VAL A 119 6.73 -13.08 -17.97
CA VAL A 119 6.09 -12.65 -16.72
C VAL A 119 5.95 -13.87 -15.82
N THR A 120 6.68 -13.90 -14.70
CA THR A 120 6.63 -15.00 -13.72
C THR A 120 5.59 -14.70 -12.63
N PRO A 121 4.47 -15.43 -12.57
CA PRO A 121 3.42 -15.17 -11.59
C PRO A 121 3.65 -15.88 -10.25
N TYR A 122 3.25 -15.23 -9.17
CA TYR A 122 3.16 -15.78 -7.82
C TYR A 122 1.76 -15.48 -7.28
N HIS A 123 0.98 -16.53 -7.04
CA HIS A 123 -0.27 -16.40 -6.33
C HIS A 123 -0.03 -16.61 -4.84
N GLY A 124 -0.17 -15.54 -4.06
CA GLY A 124 0.15 -15.55 -2.65
C GLY A 124 0.34 -14.15 -2.10
N LYS A 125 0.58 -14.08 -0.80
CA LYS A 125 0.82 -12.82 -0.12
C LYS A 125 2.29 -12.43 -0.26
N ILE A 126 2.57 -11.13 -0.25
CA ILE A 126 3.96 -10.64 -0.23
C ILE A 126 4.73 -11.16 0.99
N GLN A 127 4.04 -11.37 2.12
CA GLN A 127 4.61 -11.89 3.35
C GLN A 127 5.10 -13.34 3.25
N ASP A 128 4.67 -14.09 2.23
CA ASP A 128 5.02 -15.51 2.07
C ASP A 128 6.44 -15.69 1.47
N HIS A 129 7.05 -14.61 0.98
CA HIS A 129 8.37 -14.63 0.37
C HIS A 129 9.47 -14.16 1.35
N PRO A 130 10.62 -14.85 1.40
CA PRO A 130 11.74 -14.42 2.24
C PRO A 130 12.41 -13.16 1.67
N THR A 131 13.16 -12.44 2.51
CA THR A 131 13.97 -11.29 2.10
C THR A 131 14.90 -11.57 0.92
N SER A 132 15.45 -12.79 0.84
CA SER A 132 16.32 -13.24 -0.26
C SER A 132 15.62 -13.32 -1.62
N PHE A 133 14.29 -13.36 -1.66
CA PHE A 133 13.53 -13.25 -2.90
C PHE A 133 13.57 -11.81 -3.41
N TYR A 134 13.30 -10.84 -2.53
CA TYR A 134 13.27 -9.42 -2.87
C TYR A 134 14.63 -8.87 -3.30
N SER A 135 15.73 -9.42 -2.77
CA SER A 135 17.09 -9.02 -3.14
C SER A 135 17.46 -9.33 -4.60
N THR A 136 16.69 -10.18 -5.29
CA THR A 136 16.97 -10.57 -6.68
C THR A 136 16.52 -9.55 -7.73
N PHE A 137 15.70 -8.57 -7.35
CA PHE A 137 15.14 -7.57 -8.26
C PHE A 137 15.99 -6.31 -8.33
N ASP A 138 15.95 -5.63 -9.47
CA ASP A 138 16.60 -4.32 -9.64
C ASP A 138 15.66 -3.18 -9.26
N VAL A 139 14.35 -3.34 -9.50
CA VAL A 139 13.31 -2.36 -9.17
C VAL A 139 12.05 -3.09 -8.73
N ILE A 140 11.35 -2.54 -7.74
CA ILE A 140 10.06 -3.04 -7.26
C ILE A 140 9.00 -1.96 -7.51
N VAL A 141 7.90 -2.32 -8.17
CA VAL A 141 6.79 -1.42 -8.47
C VAL A 141 5.53 -1.93 -7.78
N ALA A 142 4.97 -1.16 -6.85
CA ALA A 142 3.80 -1.54 -6.07
C ALA A 142 2.55 -0.82 -6.55
N GLY A 143 1.52 -1.61 -6.87
CA GLY A 143 0.16 -1.16 -7.16
C GLY A 143 -0.84 -1.75 -6.16
N LEU A 144 -0.53 -1.61 -4.87
CA LEU A 144 -1.27 -2.19 -3.76
C LEU A 144 -2.58 -1.43 -3.47
N ASP A 145 -3.50 -2.04 -2.74
CA ASP A 145 -4.78 -1.43 -2.34
C ASP A 145 -4.92 -1.27 -0.82
N SER A 146 -3.97 -1.81 -0.04
CA SER A 146 -3.96 -1.72 1.41
C SER A 146 -2.73 -0.97 1.96
N ILE A 147 -2.94 -0.20 3.02
CA ILE A 147 -1.88 0.51 3.74
C ILE A 147 -0.94 -0.50 4.42
N SER A 148 -1.48 -1.57 4.99
CA SER A 148 -0.69 -2.61 5.67
C SER A 148 0.33 -3.28 4.75
N ALA A 149 -0.08 -3.63 3.52
CA ALA A 149 0.83 -4.22 2.55
C ALA A 149 1.94 -3.24 2.14
N ARG A 150 1.61 -1.96 1.97
CA ARG A 150 2.61 -0.91 1.67
C ARG A 150 3.60 -0.70 2.81
N ARG A 151 3.12 -0.60 4.05
CA ARG A 151 3.98 -0.51 5.24
C ARG A 151 4.91 -1.71 5.36
N TRP A 152 4.39 -2.92 5.11
CA TRP A 152 5.18 -4.14 5.17
C TRP A 152 6.31 -4.16 4.15
N ILE A 153 6.02 -3.99 2.85
CA ILE A 153 7.08 -4.03 1.83
C ILE A 153 8.07 -2.89 2.03
N ASN A 154 7.60 -1.69 2.42
CA ASN A 154 8.47 -0.56 2.74
C ASN A 154 9.48 -0.92 3.85
N ALA A 155 9.01 -1.49 4.95
CA ALA A 155 9.89 -1.90 6.05
C ALA A 155 10.86 -3.00 5.65
N THR A 156 10.40 -4.01 4.90
CA THR A 156 11.28 -5.08 4.40
C THR A 156 12.43 -4.53 3.56
N LEU A 157 12.15 -3.62 2.63
CA LEU A 157 13.19 -3.05 1.76
C LEU A 157 14.13 -2.09 2.50
N VAL A 158 13.62 -1.35 3.50
CA VAL A 158 14.46 -0.52 4.36
C VAL A 158 15.37 -1.36 5.24
N GLN A 159 14.85 -2.43 5.85
CA GLN A 159 15.66 -3.36 6.63
C GLN A 159 16.75 -3.99 5.77
N MET A 160 16.43 -4.41 4.55
CA MET A 160 17.42 -4.93 3.60
C MET A 160 18.55 -3.94 3.32
N ALA A 161 18.22 -2.68 3.08
CA ALA A 161 19.20 -1.63 2.81
C ALA A 161 20.02 -1.24 4.05
N GLN A 162 19.48 -1.41 5.26
CA GLN A 162 20.22 -1.22 6.52
C GLN A 162 21.17 -2.38 6.81
N GLU A 163 20.82 -3.60 6.41
CA GLU A 163 21.66 -4.79 6.55
C GLU A 163 22.79 -4.84 5.50
N ASP A 164 22.53 -4.33 4.29
CA ASP A 164 23.47 -4.27 3.17
C ASP A 164 23.25 -3.00 2.34
N GLU A 165 24.11 -1.99 2.56
CA GLU A 165 24.05 -0.68 1.89
C GLU A 165 24.26 -0.76 0.37
N GLU A 166 24.83 -1.86 -0.15
CA GLU A 166 24.99 -2.06 -1.59
C GLU A 166 23.72 -2.69 -2.23
N ASN A 167 22.80 -3.21 -1.40
CA ASN A 167 21.61 -3.93 -1.83
C ASN A 167 20.33 -3.08 -1.70
N ILE A 168 20.41 -1.83 -2.11
CA ILE A 168 19.26 -0.92 -2.13
C ILE A 168 18.34 -1.29 -3.29
N LYS A 169 17.08 -1.60 -2.98
CA LYS A 169 16.04 -1.88 -3.98
C LYS A 169 15.09 -0.69 -4.08
N PRO A 170 15.15 0.11 -5.17
CA PRO A 170 14.19 1.16 -5.42
C PRO A 170 12.75 0.63 -5.41
N LEU A 171 11.91 1.25 -4.59
CA LEU A 171 10.48 0.99 -4.52
C LEU A 171 9.73 2.14 -5.19
N ILE A 172 8.92 1.81 -6.18
CA ILE A 172 8.02 2.76 -6.83
C ILE A 172 6.60 2.41 -6.41
N ASP A 173 5.99 3.25 -5.58
CA ASP A 173 4.63 3.04 -5.09
C ASP A 173 3.63 3.92 -5.85
N GLY A 174 2.56 3.31 -6.34
CA GLY A 174 1.43 4.01 -6.93
C GLY A 174 0.17 3.80 -6.09
N GLY A 175 -0.63 4.86 -5.95
CA GLY A 175 -1.93 4.82 -5.29
C GLY A 175 -2.98 5.60 -6.07
N THR A 176 -4.23 5.15 -6.00
CA THR A 176 -5.36 5.73 -6.74
C THR A 176 -6.64 5.67 -5.93
N GLU A 177 -7.40 6.75 -5.97
CA GLU A 177 -8.74 6.86 -5.38
C GLU A 177 -9.59 7.81 -6.22
N GLY A 178 -10.60 7.27 -6.90
CA GLY A 178 -11.46 8.02 -7.81
C GLY A 178 -10.66 8.74 -8.89
N PHE A 179 -10.74 10.08 -8.88
CA PHE A 179 -9.98 10.97 -9.78
C PHE A 179 -8.68 11.49 -9.16
N LYS A 180 -8.24 10.95 -8.03
CA LYS A 180 -6.98 11.33 -7.38
C LYS A 180 -6.01 10.16 -7.41
N GLY A 181 -4.72 10.47 -7.40
CA GLY A 181 -3.70 9.46 -7.25
C GLY A 181 -2.33 10.04 -6.98
N GLN A 182 -1.37 9.17 -6.76
CA GLN A 182 0.00 9.53 -6.48
C GLN A 182 0.96 8.47 -7.02
N ALA A 183 2.16 8.92 -7.40
CA ALA A 183 3.30 8.06 -7.69
C ALA A 183 4.46 8.52 -6.80
N ARG A 184 5.15 7.56 -6.19
CA ARG A 184 6.28 7.82 -5.30
C ARG A 184 7.48 7.00 -5.70
N VAL A 185 8.67 7.59 -5.61
CA VAL A 185 9.95 6.89 -5.76
C VAL A 185 10.66 6.91 -4.41
N ILE A 186 10.80 5.72 -3.83
CA ILE A 186 11.44 5.50 -2.55
C ILE A 186 12.75 4.78 -2.82
N LEU A 187 13.85 5.45 -2.53
CA LEU A 187 15.15 4.82 -2.31
C LEU A 187 15.26 4.56 -0.80
N PRO A 188 15.20 3.28 -0.37
CA PRO A 188 15.36 2.92 1.04
C PRO A 188 16.60 3.59 1.64
N THR A 189 16.48 4.05 2.90
CA THR A 189 17.49 4.77 3.70
C THR A 189 18.01 6.11 3.15
N ILE A 190 17.78 6.44 1.88
CA ILE A 190 18.27 7.66 1.22
C ILE A 190 17.18 8.75 1.11
N THR A 191 15.96 8.35 0.75
CA THR A 191 14.82 9.27 0.57
C THR A 191 13.75 8.97 1.61
N SER A 192 12.73 9.84 1.72
CA SER A 192 11.60 9.56 2.60
C SER A 192 10.88 8.27 2.19
N CYS A 193 10.76 7.36 3.16
CA CYS A 193 10.09 6.08 2.95
C CYS A 193 8.56 6.25 3.06
N TYR A 194 7.80 5.17 2.84
CA TYR A 194 6.34 5.21 2.94
C TYR A 194 5.87 5.70 4.33
N GLU A 195 6.53 5.22 5.38
CA GLU A 195 6.20 5.56 6.78
C GLU A 195 6.45 7.05 7.11
N CYS A 196 7.38 7.72 6.41
CA CYS A 196 7.64 9.15 6.61
C CYS A 196 6.43 10.04 6.26
N SER A 197 5.51 9.55 5.43
CA SER A 197 4.38 10.30 4.87
C SER A 197 3.02 9.66 5.21
N ILE A 198 2.99 8.83 6.26
CA ILE A 198 1.79 8.10 6.68
C ILE A 198 0.70 9.06 7.21
N ASP A 199 1.10 10.19 7.76
CA ASP A 199 0.25 11.29 8.22
C ASP A 199 -0.45 12.05 7.08
N MET A 200 0.08 11.96 5.85
CA MET A 200 -0.57 12.52 4.65
C MET A 200 -1.75 11.65 4.16
N LEU A 201 -1.92 10.45 4.70
CA LEU A 201 -3.04 9.59 4.35
C LEU A 201 -4.34 10.13 4.96
N THR A 202 -5.41 10.11 4.19
CA THR A 202 -6.72 10.50 4.71
C THR A 202 -7.17 9.48 5.75
N PRO A 203 -7.54 9.90 6.98
CA PRO A 203 -7.99 8.97 8.01
C PRO A 203 -9.25 8.24 7.53
N PRO A 204 -9.42 6.95 7.86
CA PRO A 204 -10.63 6.22 7.55
C PRO A 204 -11.86 6.93 8.14
N THR A 205 -12.95 6.96 7.38
CA THR A 205 -14.20 7.52 7.88
C THR A 205 -14.77 6.57 8.94
N ALA A 206 -14.81 7.03 10.20
CA ALA A 206 -15.38 6.27 11.32
C ALA A 206 -16.60 6.99 11.89
N PHE A 207 -17.73 6.29 12.01
CA PHE A 207 -18.94 6.84 12.58
C PHE A 207 -18.99 6.58 14.10
N PRO A 208 -19.21 7.60 14.95
CA PRO A 208 -19.32 7.40 16.39
C PRO A 208 -20.43 6.43 16.78
N ILE A 209 -20.17 5.52 17.72
CA ILE A 209 -21.14 4.50 18.18
C ILE A 209 -22.44 5.16 18.66
N CYS A 210 -22.36 6.26 19.41
CA CYS A 210 -23.55 6.97 19.89
C CYS A 210 -24.42 7.51 18.74
N THR A 211 -23.80 7.97 17.66
CA THR A 211 -24.49 8.47 16.47
C THR A 211 -25.20 7.34 15.74
N ILE A 212 -24.48 6.24 15.44
CA ILE A 212 -25.09 5.10 14.74
C ILE A 212 -26.14 4.40 15.60
N ALA A 213 -25.99 4.37 16.93
CA ALA A 213 -26.90 3.68 17.84
C ALA A 213 -28.17 4.48 18.15
N ASN A 214 -28.05 5.79 18.38
CA ASN A 214 -29.15 6.59 18.95
C ASN A 214 -29.63 7.73 18.05
N THR A 215 -28.73 8.37 17.30
CA THR A 215 -29.07 9.57 16.51
C THR A 215 -28.51 9.49 15.08
N PRO A 216 -28.96 8.53 14.26
CA PRO A 216 -28.57 8.47 12.86
C PRO A 216 -29.10 9.71 12.12
N ARG A 217 -28.36 10.14 11.10
CA ARG A 217 -28.63 11.37 10.33
C ARG A 217 -28.44 11.17 8.83
N LEU A 218 -27.54 10.26 8.48
CA LEU A 218 -27.21 9.90 7.11
C LEU A 218 -27.61 8.43 6.86
N PRO A 219 -27.91 8.03 5.62
CA PRO A 219 -28.21 6.64 5.28
C PRO A 219 -27.05 5.69 5.64
N GLU A 220 -25.80 6.16 5.53
CA GLU A 220 -24.59 5.44 5.95
C GLU A 220 -24.62 5.07 7.43
N HIS A 221 -25.16 5.94 8.30
CA HIS A 221 -25.28 5.62 9.74
C HIS A 221 -26.23 4.44 9.98
N CYS A 222 -27.27 4.29 9.16
CA CYS A 222 -28.23 3.20 9.28
C CYS A 222 -27.63 1.87 8.79
N ILE A 223 -26.82 1.94 7.73
CA ILE A 223 -26.08 0.79 7.19
C ILE A 223 -25.02 0.33 8.18
N GLU A 224 -24.22 1.27 8.71
CA GLU A 224 -23.19 0.98 9.69
C GLU A 224 -23.77 0.39 10.97
N TRP A 225 -24.91 0.91 11.44
CA TRP A 225 -25.64 0.30 12.55
C TRP A 225 -26.04 -1.16 12.27
N ALA A 226 -26.55 -1.44 11.07
CA ALA A 226 -26.97 -2.79 10.71
C ALA A 226 -25.79 -3.76 10.71
N SER A 227 -24.63 -3.30 10.22
CA SER A 227 -23.38 -4.07 10.14
C SER A 227 -22.73 -4.30 11.51
N VAL A 228 -22.55 -3.22 12.29
CA VAL A 228 -21.72 -3.24 13.51
C VAL A 228 -22.52 -3.62 14.76
N LEU A 229 -23.80 -3.28 14.83
CA LEU A 229 -24.62 -3.44 16.04
C LEU A 229 -25.71 -4.50 15.87
N GLU A 230 -26.51 -4.42 14.79
CA GLU A 230 -27.64 -5.34 14.64
C GLU A 230 -27.22 -6.74 14.17
N TRP A 231 -26.24 -6.85 13.27
CA TRP A 231 -25.75 -8.15 12.79
C TRP A 231 -25.24 -9.04 13.94
N PRO A 232 -24.30 -8.60 14.81
CA PRO A 232 -23.81 -9.46 15.90
C PRO A 232 -24.87 -9.78 16.95
N LYS A 233 -25.88 -8.91 17.09
CA LYS A 233 -27.00 -9.10 18.01
C LYS A 233 -27.95 -10.21 17.54
N VAL A 234 -28.23 -10.25 16.23
CA VAL A 234 -29.12 -11.26 15.61
C VAL A 234 -28.36 -12.56 15.33
N PHE A 235 -27.15 -12.45 14.78
CA PHE A 235 -26.28 -13.57 14.42
C PHE A 235 -25.04 -13.62 15.31
N ARG A 236 -25.16 -14.28 16.46
CA ARG A 236 -24.06 -14.37 17.44
C ARG A 236 -22.87 -15.20 16.95
N ASP A 237 -23.16 -16.25 16.19
CA ASP A 237 -22.15 -17.25 15.78
C ASP A 237 -21.75 -17.13 14.30
N LYS A 238 -22.39 -16.24 13.53
CA LYS A 238 -22.12 -16.06 12.09
C LYS A 238 -21.40 -14.74 11.84
N LYS A 239 -20.18 -14.81 11.32
CA LYS A 239 -19.44 -13.62 10.88
C LYS A 239 -20.11 -13.02 9.63
N LEU A 240 -20.21 -11.70 9.57
CA LEU A 240 -20.64 -10.99 8.38
C LEU A 240 -19.62 -11.22 7.26
N ASP A 241 -20.05 -11.91 6.23
CA ASP A 241 -19.39 -11.96 4.92
C ASP A 241 -19.93 -10.81 4.07
N THR A 242 -19.06 -9.90 3.65
CA THR A 242 -19.44 -8.72 2.86
C THR A 242 -19.56 -9.05 1.37
N ASP A 243 -19.03 -10.18 0.91
CA ASP A 243 -19.12 -10.66 -0.47
C ASP A 243 -20.35 -11.54 -0.72
N ASP A 244 -20.97 -12.07 0.35
CA ASP A 244 -22.22 -12.84 0.28
C ASP A 244 -23.43 -11.93 -0.05
N PRO A 245 -24.10 -12.12 -1.21
CA PRO A 245 -25.27 -11.33 -1.58
C PRO A 245 -26.42 -11.43 -0.56
N GLU A 246 -26.61 -12.58 0.10
CA GLU A 246 -27.69 -12.76 1.09
C GLU A 246 -27.44 -11.90 2.33
N HIS A 247 -26.18 -11.77 2.74
CA HIS A 247 -25.79 -10.92 3.85
C HIS A 247 -26.01 -9.44 3.54
N ILE A 248 -25.59 -9.01 2.35
CA ILE A 248 -25.81 -7.64 1.89
C ILE A 248 -27.32 -7.34 1.79
N GLU A 249 -28.12 -8.30 1.34
CA GLU A 249 -29.58 -8.14 1.29
C GLU A 249 -30.20 -7.98 2.67
N TRP A 250 -29.73 -8.77 3.64
CA TRP A 250 -30.16 -8.62 5.01
C TRP A 250 -29.80 -7.23 5.56
N LEU A 251 -28.56 -6.78 5.36
CA LEU A 251 -28.10 -5.46 5.81
C LEU A 251 -28.91 -4.33 5.18
N TYR A 252 -29.14 -4.40 3.87
CA TYR A 252 -29.95 -3.43 3.13
C TYR A 252 -31.36 -3.32 3.72
N LYS A 253 -32.02 -4.45 3.98
CA LYS A 253 -33.37 -4.49 4.56
C LYS A 253 -33.40 -3.89 5.97
N GLN A 254 -32.45 -4.24 6.83
CA GLN A 254 -32.38 -3.69 8.19
C GLN A 254 -32.08 -2.19 8.19
N ALA A 255 -31.13 -1.77 7.36
CA ALA A 255 -30.76 -0.36 7.22
C ALA A 255 -31.92 0.48 6.69
N ALA A 256 -32.65 -0.01 5.68
CA ALA A 256 -33.82 0.67 5.13
C ALA A 256 -34.96 0.80 6.15
N ALA A 257 -35.24 -0.26 6.92
CA ALA A 257 -36.24 -0.24 7.98
C ALA A 257 -35.88 0.79 9.07
N ARG A 258 -34.61 0.82 9.49
CA ARG A 258 -34.10 1.82 10.45
C ARG A 258 -34.17 3.24 9.89
N ALA A 259 -33.75 3.44 8.65
CA ALA A 259 -33.82 4.76 8.02
C ALA A 259 -35.25 5.30 7.99
N GLY A 260 -36.24 4.44 7.74
CA GLY A 260 -37.66 4.80 7.84
C GLY A 260 -38.10 5.25 9.24
N GLN A 261 -37.54 4.70 10.32
CA GLN A 261 -37.85 5.12 11.70
C GLN A 261 -37.36 6.54 12.02
N PHE A 262 -36.28 6.98 11.36
CA PHE A 262 -35.66 8.28 11.57
C PHE A 262 -35.95 9.28 10.43
N ASN A 263 -36.86 8.94 9.50
CA ASN A 263 -37.15 9.72 8.30
C ASN A 263 -35.89 10.07 7.47
N ILE A 264 -34.99 9.10 7.32
CA ILE A 264 -33.77 9.21 6.52
C ILE A 264 -34.02 8.54 5.16
N GLU A 265 -33.78 9.27 4.09
CA GLU A 265 -33.85 8.76 2.72
C GLU A 265 -32.46 8.38 2.19
N GLY A 266 -32.40 7.68 1.05
CA GLY A 266 -31.14 7.42 0.34
C GLY A 266 -30.45 6.08 0.64
N VAL A 267 -31.04 5.20 1.47
CA VAL A 267 -30.54 3.83 1.61
C VAL A 267 -30.82 3.05 0.34
N THR A 268 -29.76 2.71 -0.39
CA THR A 268 -29.81 1.88 -1.61
C THR A 268 -28.94 0.64 -1.45
N TRP A 269 -29.16 -0.36 -2.29
CA TRP A 269 -28.30 -1.54 -2.36
C TRP A 269 -26.83 -1.15 -2.63
N SER A 270 -26.61 -0.27 -3.61
CA SER A 270 -25.27 0.20 -3.98
C SER A 270 -24.57 0.94 -2.84
N LEU A 271 -25.31 1.79 -2.10
CA LEU A 271 -24.75 2.47 -0.93
C LEU A 271 -24.45 1.48 0.20
N THR A 272 -25.30 0.47 0.38
CA THR A 272 -25.09 -0.60 1.37
C THR A 272 -23.78 -1.34 1.10
N GLN A 273 -23.56 -1.76 -0.15
CA GLN A 273 -22.28 -2.37 -0.55
C GLN A 273 -21.11 -1.40 -0.37
N GLY A 274 -21.28 -0.12 -0.76
CA GLY A 274 -20.29 0.92 -0.64
C GLY A 274 -19.77 1.10 0.79
N VAL A 275 -20.67 1.25 1.75
CA VAL A 275 -20.35 1.44 3.17
C VAL A 275 -19.74 0.16 3.75
N VAL A 276 -20.39 -0.99 3.56
CA VAL A 276 -19.98 -2.25 4.21
C VAL A 276 -18.64 -2.78 3.69
N LYS A 277 -18.36 -2.61 2.40
CA LYS A 277 -17.08 -3.00 1.81
C LYS A 277 -16.03 -1.88 1.84
N ASN A 278 -16.36 -0.69 2.34
CA ASN A 278 -15.53 0.52 2.21
C ASN A 278 -15.02 0.71 0.77
N ILE A 279 -15.92 0.64 -0.21
CA ILE A 279 -15.55 0.63 -1.63
C ILE A 279 -14.89 1.96 -2.00
N ILE A 280 -13.60 1.90 -2.33
CA ILE A 280 -12.88 3.01 -2.93
C ILE A 280 -13.25 3.07 -4.41
N PRO A 281 -13.80 4.20 -4.92
CA PRO A 281 -14.06 4.36 -6.35
C PRO A 281 -12.78 4.16 -7.14
N ALA A 282 -12.84 3.35 -8.20
CA ALA A 282 -11.67 3.04 -9.00
C ALA A 282 -11.96 3.23 -10.48
N ILE A 283 -11.13 4.05 -11.14
CA ILE A 283 -11.36 4.52 -12.50
C ILE A 283 -10.14 4.15 -13.35
N ALA A 284 -10.39 3.56 -14.53
CA ALA A 284 -9.34 3.12 -15.43
C ALA A 284 -8.38 4.26 -15.85
N SER A 285 -8.91 5.46 -16.11
CA SER A 285 -8.08 6.62 -16.49
C SER A 285 -7.08 7.02 -15.41
N THR A 286 -7.50 7.07 -14.14
CA THR A 286 -6.61 7.40 -13.02
C THR A 286 -5.55 6.31 -12.84
N ASN A 287 -5.93 5.03 -12.94
CA ASN A 287 -4.97 3.91 -12.92
C ASN A 287 -3.94 4.03 -14.03
N ALA A 288 -4.36 4.34 -15.25
CA ALA A 288 -3.46 4.51 -16.40
C ALA A 288 -2.48 5.67 -16.19
N ILE A 289 -2.94 6.82 -15.69
CA ILE A 289 -2.08 7.98 -15.40
C ILE A 289 -1.02 7.61 -14.37
N ILE A 290 -1.42 7.03 -13.24
CA ILE A 290 -0.47 6.69 -12.16
C ILE A 290 0.47 5.55 -12.57
N ALA A 291 -0.03 4.51 -13.24
CA ALA A 291 0.82 3.44 -13.76
C ALA A 291 1.86 3.94 -14.76
N ALA A 292 1.48 4.87 -15.64
CA ALA A 292 2.40 5.48 -16.58
C ALA A 292 3.50 6.27 -15.85
N SER A 293 3.14 7.04 -14.82
CA SER A 293 4.12 7.73 -13.96
C SER A 293 5.06 6.73 -13.29
N CYS A 294 4.54 5.68 -12.65
CA CYS A 294 5.38 4.65 -12.01
C CYS A 294 6.32 3.94 -12.99
N CYS A 295 5.83 3.55 -14.17
CA CYS A 295 6.63 2.82 -15.16
C CYS A 295 7.69 3.71 -15.82
N ASN A 296 7.42 5.01 -15.97
CA ASN A 296 8.44 5.96 -16.42
C ASN A 296 9.59 6.03 -15.41
N GLU A 297 9.30 6.04 -14.11
CA GLU A 297 10.35 6.04 -13.09
C GLU A 297 11.13 4.72 -13.06
N ALA A 298 10.44 3.58 -13.24
CA ALA A 298 11.11 2.27 -13.35
C ALA A 298 12.07 2.25 -14.55
N PHE A 299 11.63 2.76 -15.70
CA PHE A 299 12.44 2.89 -16.90
C PHE A 299 13.65 3.79 -16.69
N LYS A 300 13.46 4.97 -16.09
CA LYS A 300 14.55 5.91 -15.78
C LYS A 300 15.58 5.31 -14.83
N ILE A 301 15.13 4.65 -13.76
CA ILE A 301 16.01 4.00 -12.79
C ILE A 301 16.82 2.88 -13.44
N ALA A 302 16.18 2.01 -14.23
CA ALA A 302 16.86 0.88 -14.86
C ALA A 302 17.86 1.28 -15.95
N THR A 303 17.69 2.46 -16.57
CA THR A 303 18.45 2.84 -17.76
C THR A 303 19.33 4.07 -17.59
N ALA A 304 19.11 4.84 -16.51
CA ALA A 304 19.64 6.18 -16.32
C ALA A 304 19.29 7.16 -17.47
N SER A 305 18.30 6.89 -18.30
CA SER A 305 18.00 7.72 -19.49
C SER A 305 17.60 9.16 -19.14
N ALA A 306 17.09 9.39 -17.94
CA ALA A 306 16.79 10.71 -17.38
C ALA A 306 16.81 10.64 -15.83
N PRO A 307 16.93 11.78 -15.14
CA PRO A 307 16.71 11.86 -13.70
C PRO A 307 15.33 11.32 -13.32
N TYR A 308 15.29 10.51 -12.27
CA TYR A 308 14.04 10.02 -11.69
C TYR A 308 13.36 11.08 -10.81
N LEU A 309 12.07 10.88 -10.57
CA LEU A 309 11.23 11.69 -9.69
C LEU A 309 11.85 11.79 -8.30
N ASN A 310 12.01 13.03 -7.80
CA ASN A 310 12.46 13.23 -6.43
C ASN A 310 11.29 13.02 -5.45
N ASN A 311 11.13 11.76 -5.04
CA ASN A 311 10.16 11.26 -4.09
C ASN A 311 8.67 11.29 -4.50
N TYR A 312 8.03 12.45 -4.72
CA TYR A 312 6.57 12.53 -4.73
C TYR A 312 5.97 13.22 -5.95
N MET A 313 4.96 12.58 -6.55
CA MET A 313 4.05 13.19 -7.52
C MET A 313 2.60 12.92 -7.09
N MET A 314 1.76 13.95 -7.07
CA MET A 314 0.32 13.83 -6.91
C MET A 314 -0.43 14.21 -8.18
N TYR A 315 -1.59 13.60 -8.38
CA TYR A 315 -2.54 13.87 -9.46
C TYR A 315 -3.93 14.12 -8.87
N VAL A 316 -4.62 15.15 -9.38
CA VAL A 316 -6.01 15.45 -9.06
C VAL A 316 -6.75 15.75 -10.36
N GLY A 317 -7.82 14.99 -10.59
CA GLY A 317 -8.64 14.98 -11.80
C GLY A 317 -10.08 15.46 -11.62
N ASN A 318 -10.46 15.98 -10.44
CA ASN A 318 -11.85 16.29 -10.11
C ASN A 318 -12.45 17.40 -11.00
N GLU A 319 -11.69 18.46 -11.29
CA GLU A 319 -12.15 19.61 -12.08
C GLU A 319 -11.36 19.78 -13.39
N SER A 320 -10.08 19.43 -13.38
CA SER A 320 -9.15 19.52 -14.51
C SER A 320 -8.01 18.52 -14.31
N VAL A 321 -7.03 18.49 -15.22
CA VAL A 321 -5.81 17.70 -15.08
C VAL A 321 -4.77 18.52 -14.31
N TYR A 322 -4.60 18.21 -13.03
CA TYR A 322 -3.59 18.86 -12.18
C TYR A 322 -2.59 17.85 -11.63
N THR A 323 -1.31 18.21 -11.69
CA THR A 323 -0.22 17.44 -11.08
C THR A 323 0.69 18.35 -10.29
N TYR A 324 1.15 17.88 -9.14
CA TYR A 324 2.15 18.59 -8.34
C TYR A 324 3.25 17.62 -7.91
N THR A 325 4.49 18.07 -8.01
CA THR A 325 5.68 17.29 -7.69
C THR A 325 6.48 18.04 -6.64
N PHE A 326 6.86 17.34 -5.58
CA PHE A 326 7.65 17.89 -4.50
C PHE A 326 8.53 16.80 -3.89
N GLU A 327 9.63 17.22 -3.29
CA GLU A 327 10.51 16.34 -2.51
C GLU A 327 9.96 16.26 -1.08
N HIS A 328 9.49 15.08 -0.68
CA HIS A 328 9.13 14.84 0.70
C HIS A 328 10.38 14.50 1.50
N GLU A 329 10.63 15.25 2.57
CA GLU A 329 11.80 15.08 3.41
C GLU A 329 11.75 13.80 4.24
N GLN A 330 12.90 13.16 4.43
CA GLN A 330 13.03 12.01 5.32
C GLN A 330 12.98 12.48 6.77
N ARG A 331 12.14 11.81 7.57
CA ARG A 331 12.03 12.08 8.99
C ARG A 331 13.15 11.38 9.78
N PRO A 332 13.95 12.10 10.59
CA PRO A 332 14.98 11.49 11.44
C PRO A 332 14.41 10.51 12.47
N ASP A 333 13.21 10.81 12.98
CA ASP A 333 12.46 10.05 13.98
C ASP A 333 11.52 8.99 13.36
N CYS A 334 11.64 8.73 12.06
CA CYS A 334 10.83 7.72 11.38
C CYS A 334 11.11 6.33 11.98
N PRO A 335 10.10 5.56 12.41
CA PRO A 335 10.34 4.27 13.06
C PRO A 335 10.89 3.20 12.10
N VAL A 336 10.84 3.43 10.79
CA VAL A 336 11.29 2.47 9.77
C VAL A 336 12.66 2.85 9.20
N CYS A 337 12.77 4.04 8.60
CA CYS A 337 14.01 4.48 7.93
C CYS A 337 14.78 5.56 8.70
N GLY A 338 14.26 6.00 9.84
CA GLY A 338 14.93 6.90 10.75
C GLY A 338 15.83 6.12 11.71
N GLY A 339 16.85 6.80 12.23
CA GLY A 339 17.75 6.26 13.25
C GLY A 339 17.54 6.89 14.63
N GLU A 340 16.72 7.94 14.71
CA GLU A 340 16.48 8.68 15.95
C GLU A 340 15.24 8.14 16.67
N SER A 341 15.20 8.34 17.99
CA SER A 341 14.03 7.98 18.79
C SER A 341 12.98 9.08 18.75
N LEU A 342 11.72 8.67 18.66
CA LEU A 342 10.57 9.54 18.74
C LEU A 342 10.46 10.16 20.13
N VAL A 343 10.41 11.48 20.25
CA VAL A 343 10.28 12.12 21.58
C VAL A 343 8.81 12.21 21.97
N ALA A 344 8.47 11.69 23.16
CA ALA A 344 7.18 11.86 23.81
C ALA A 344 7.34 12.81 25.01
N GLU A 345 6.91 14.06 24.84
CA GLU A 345 6.87 15.04 25.93
C GLU A 345 5.63 14.78 26.79
N VAL A 346 5.86 14.42 28.06
CA VAL A 346 4.79 14.00 28.99
C VAL A 346 4.96 14.67 30.34
N LYS A 347 3.86 14.81 31.09
CA LYS A 347 3.94 15.30 32.47
C LYS A 347 4.31 14.18 33.42
N ARG A 348 4.95 14.51 34.55
CA ARG A 348 5.34 13.53 35.58
C ARG A 348 4.15 12.80 36.21
N ASP A 349 3.00 13.48 36.31
CA ASP A 349 1.76 12.95 36.88
C ASP A 349 0.90 12.18 35.88
N TRP A 350 1.29 12.12 34.60
CA TRP A 350 0.60 11.28 33.63
C TRP A 350 0.70 9.82 34.04
N THR A 351 -0.38 9.09 33.80
CA THR A 351 -0.40 7.63 33.94
C THR A 351 0.16 6.95 32.69
N LEU A 352 0.56 5.68 32.80
CA LEU A 352 0.95 4.90 31.62
C LEU A 352 -0.17 4.81 30.59
N GLN A 353 -1.43 4.76 31.03
CA GLN A 353 -2.58 4.81 30.14
C GLN A 353 -2.63 6.10 29.32
N GLN A 354 -2.37 7.26 29.94
CA GLN A 354 -2.36 8.54 29.21
C GLN A 354 -1.23 8.63 28.18
N LEU A 355 -0.06 8.03 28.46
CA LEU A 355 1.01 7.91 27.46
C LEU A 355 0.54 7.05 26.27
N ILE A 356 -0.08 5.89 26.54
CA ILE A 356 -0.60 5.01 25.49
C ILE A 356 -1.67 5.72 24.64
N GLU A 357 -2.60 6.44 25.28
CA GLU A 357 -3.62 7.23 24.60
C GLU A 357 -3.00 8.33 23.73
N SER A 358 -2.00 9.04 24.24
CA SER A 358 -1.24 10.06 23.50
C SER A 358 -0.54 9.47 22.27
N LEU A 359 0.16 8.35 22.43
CA LEU A 359 0.81 7.64 21.31
C LEU A 359 -0.21 7.11 20.29
N SER A 360 -1.40 6.70 20.75
CA SER A 360 -2.48 6.23 19.85
C SER A 360 -3.15 7.35 19.07
N GLN A 361 -3.07 8.60 19.55
CA GLN A 361 -3.58 9.78 18.86
C GLN A 361 -2.61 10.34 17.81
N ARG A 362 -1.36 9.89 17.81
CA ARG A 362 -0.33 10.30 16.85
C ARG A 362 -0.62 9.76 15.45
N GLN A 363 -1.00 10.67 14.54
CA GLN A 363 -1.29 10.35 13.13
C GLN A 363 -0.07 9.80 12.38
N ASP A 364 1.12 10.09 12.88
CA ASP A 364 2.39 9.69 12.30
C ASP A 364 2.85 8.29 12.72
N LEU A 365 2.14 7.64 13.66
CA LEU A 365 2.37 6.25 14.08
C LEU A 365 1.21 5.32 13.68
N GLN A 366 -0.02 5.83 13.78
CA GLN A 366 -1.27 5.08 13.52
C GLN A 366 -1.31 3.72 14.23
N VAL A 367 -0.89 3.69 15.50
CA VAL A 367 -0.94 2.49 16.34
C VAL A 367 -2.36 2.19 16.79
N SER A 368 -2.65 0.91 16.99
CA SER A 368 -4.00 0.41 17.29
C SER A 368 -4.09 -0.30 18.63
N ARG A 369 -3.08 -1.09 18.97
CA ARG A 369 -2.95 -1.91 20.18
C ARG A 369 -1.48 -1.93 20.62
N PRO A 370 -0.95 -0.78 21.07
CA PRO A 370 0.47 -0.63 21.35
C PRO A 370 0.87 -1.46 22.57
N SER A 371 2.02 -2.11 22.45
CA SER A 371 2.75 -2.79 23.53
C SER A 371 4.00 -1.97 23.84
N LEU A 372 4.24 -1.70 25.11
CA LEU A 372 5.37 -0.92 25.59
C LEU A 372 6.29 -1.78 26.44
N SER A 373 7.59 -1.66 26.22
CA SER A 373 8.64 -2.31 27.02
C SER A 373 9.88 -1.45 27.11
N PHE A 374 10.72 -1.66 28.12
CA PHE A 374 12.07 -1.09 28.13
C PHE A 374 12.95 -1.75 27.07
N SER A 375 14.03 -1.07 26.68
CA SER A 375 15.09 -1.65 25.83
C SER A 375 15.73 -2.91 26.41
N SER A 376 15.66 -3.11 27.74
CA SER A 376 16.09 -4.33 28.43
C SER A 376 15.14 -5.53 28.24
N GLY A 377 14.00 -5.34 27.57
CA GLY A 377 12.97 -6.36 27.37
C GLY A 377 11.95 -6.47 28.50
N LYS A 378 12.09 -5.69 29.58
CA LYS A 378 11.09 -5.64 30.66
C LYS A 378 9.80 -4.98 30.15
N ALA A 379 8.67 -5.68 30.25
CA ALA A 379 7.38 -5.17 29.81
C ALA A 379 6.88 -4.02 30.71
N LEU A 380 6.43 -2.93 30.10
CA LEU A 380 5.66 -1.86 30.76
C LEU A 380 4.17 -2.18 30.68
N PHE A 381 3.68 -2.46 29.47
CA PHE A 381 2.29 -2.84 29.23
C PHE A 381 2.14 -3.65 27.95
N TRP A 382 1.50 -4.81 28.03
CA TRP A 382 1.22 -5.67 26.88
C TRP A 382 -0.28 -6.07 26.88
N PRO A 383 -1.05 -5.73 25.84
CA PRO A 383 -2.47 -6.07 25.76
C PRO A 383 -2.73 -7.57 25.48
N SER A 384 -1.70 -8.32 25.11
CA SER A 384 -1.76 -9.76 24.79
C SER A 384 -0.36 -10.36 24.92
N PRO A 385 -0.19 -11.65 25.28
CA PRO A 385 -1.23 -12.63 25.67
C PRO A 385 -1.81 -12.36 27.08
N PRO A 386 -2.94 -13.02 27.48
CA PRO A 386 -3.67 -12.72 28.71
C PRO A 386 -2.83 -12.75 29.99
N ASP A 387 -1.87 -13.67 30.10
CA ASP A 387 -1.03 -13.80 31.29
C ASP A 387 -0.13 -12.56 31.50
N VAL A 388 0.41 -12.00 30.40
CA VAL A 388 1.23 -10.79 30.44
C VAL A 388 0.36 -9.56 30.65
N TYR A 389 -0.84 -9.54 30.07
CA TYR A 389 -1.82 -8.48 30.33
C TYR A 389 -2.18 -8.41 31.81
N GLU A 390 -2.52 -9.53 32.43
CA GLU A 390 -2.84 -9.57 33.86
C GLU A 390 -1.67 -9.11 34.75
N ALA A 391 -0.43 -9.44 34.35
CA ALA A 391 0.77 -9.00 35.06
C ALA A 391 1.09 -7.51 34.88
N THR A 392 0.69 -6.90 33.77
CA THR A 392 1.07 -5.51 33.43
C THR A 392 -0.08 -4.50 33.50
N LYS A 393 -1.33 -4.95 33.57
CA LYS A 393 -2.51 -4.05 33.63
C LYS A 393 -2.49 -3.10 34.82
N ALA A 394 -1.92 -3.51 35.95
CA ALA A 394 -1.80 -2.66 37.13
C ALA A 394 -0.91 -1.43 36.86
N ASN A 395 0.03 -1.51 35.91
CA ASN A 395 0.89 -0.40 35.55
C ASN A 395 0.13 0.73 34.83
N LEU A 396 -1.03 0.46 34.25
CA LEU A 396 -1.81 1.45 33.49
C LEU A 396 -2.21 2.66 34.34
N GLU A 397 -2.51 2.44 35.61
CA GLU A 397 -2.96 3.47 36.55
C GLU A 397 -1.79 4.15 37.30
N LEU A 398 -0.57 3.61 37.19
CA LEU A 398 0.59 4.16 37.88
C LEU A 398 1.10 5.44 37.19
N PRO A 399 1.56 6.45 37.95
CA PRO A 399 2.26 7.60 37.40
C PRO A 399 3.50 7.18 36.62
N LEU A 400 3.76 7.84 35.50
CA LEU A 400 4.94 7.60 34.67
C LEU A 400 6.23 7.82 35.46
N SER A 401 6.25 8.77 36.40
CA SER A 401 7.41 9.00 37.28
C SER A 401 7.82 7.78 38.11
N ASP A 402 6.88 6.87 38.38
CA ASP A 402 7.13 5.66 39.18
C ASP A 402 7.58 4.49 38.30
N LEU A 403 7.38 4.60 36.99
CA LEU A 403 7.68 3.56 36.00
C LEU A 403 8.95 3.84 35.21
N VAL A 404 9.12 5.06 34.70
CA VAL A 404 10.20 5.47 33.79
C VAL A 404 10.93 6.72 34.30
N GLN A 405 12.20 6.85 33.95
CA GLN A 405 13.02 8.03 34.24
C GLN A 405 12.99 9.04 33.08
N ASP A 406 13.49 10.25 33.35
CA ASP A 406 13.61 11.28 32.31
C ASP A 406 14.63 10.85 31.25
N ASN A 407 14.24 10.92 29.98
CA ASN A 407 14.98 10.44 28.81
C ASN A 407 15.12 8.92 28.71
N ASP A 408 14.29 8.14 29.40
CA ASP A 408 14.23 6.69 29.18
C ASP A 408 13.73 6.38 27.77
N ALA A 409 14.42 5.44 27.10
CA ALA A 409 14.00 4.89 25.82
C ALA A 409 13.10 3.66 26.03
N ILE A 410 11.86 3.75 25.55
CA ILE A 410 10.88 2.67 25.54
C ILE A 410 10.68 2.16 24.11
N VAL A 411 10.53 0.85 23.98
CA VAL A 411 10.23 0.17 22.73
C VAL A 411 8.71 0.05 22.59
N LEU A 412 8.20 0.58 21.48
CA LEU A 412 6.80 0.52 21.07
C LEU A 412 6.65 -0.53 19.98
N VAL A 413 5.79 -1.51 20.21
CA VAL A 413 5.43 -2.56 19.25
C VAL A 413 3.93 -2.51 19.02
N ASP A 414 3.49 -2.54 17.77
CA ASP A 414 2.06 -2.55 17.42
C ASP A 414 1.82 -3.47 16.21
N PRO A 415 0.69 -4.19 16.12
CA PRO A 415 0.36 -4.96 14.93
C PRO A 415 0.25 -4.13 13.63
N ALA A 416 -0.05 -2.84 13.74
CA ALA A 416 -0.10 -1.93 12.61
C ALA A 416 1.30 -1.45 12.21
N LEU A 417 2.26 -1.39 13.14
CA LEU A 417 3.64 -1.02 12.86
C LEU A 417 4.39 -2.20 12.23
N PRO A 418 5.07 -2.03 11.10
CA PRO A 418 5.82 -3.12 10.48
C PRO A 418 7.11 -3.45 11.25
N VAL A 419 7.62 -2.52 12.07
CA VAL A 419 8.82 -2.64 12.92
C VAL A 419 8.58 -1.95 14.25
N SER A 420 9.36 -2.33 15.28
CA SER A 420 9.30 -1.66 16.58
C SER A 420 9.84 -0.23 16.50
N ALA A 421 9.16 0.71 17.14
CA ALA A 421 9.61 2.10 17.26
C ALA A 421 10.31 2.34 18.60
N SER A 422 11.36 3.16 18.60
CA SER A 422 11.98 3.66 19.84
C SER A 422 11.35 5.00 20.21
N VAL A 423 10.86 5.14 21.44
CA VAL A 423 10.24 6.35 21.97
C VAL A 423 11.04 6.80 23.19
N THR A 424 11.56 8.02 23.17
CA THR A 424 12.21 8.66 24.32
C THR A 424 11.17 9.43 25.12
N VAL A 425 10.98 9.05 26.39
CA VAL A 425 10.08 9.76 27.30
C VAL A 425 10.80 10.96 27.89
N LYS A 426 10.27 12.17 27.70
CA LYS A 426 10.84 13.41 28.22
C LYS A 426 9.83 14.10 29.12
N PHE A 427 10.18 14.31 30.39
CA PHE A 427 9.30 14.97 31.33
C PHE A 427 9.34 16.49 31.15
N VAL A 428 8.17 17.11 30.98
CA VAL A 428 7.98 18.56 30.82
C VAL A 428 7.15 19.21 31.92
#